data_AF-A0A959FET9-F1
#
_entry.id   AF-A0A959FET9-F1
#
_cell.length_a   1.000
_cell.length_b   1.000
_cell.length_c   1.000
_cell.angle_alpha   90.00
_cell.angle_beta   90.00
_cell.angle_gamma   90.00
#
_symmetry.space_group_name_H-M   'P 1'
#
loop_
_entity.id
_entity.type
_entity.pdbx_description
1 polymer ?
#
loop_
_entity_poly.entity_id
_entity_poly.type
_entity_poly.pdbx_seq_one_letter_code
_entity_poly.pdbx_strand_id
1 'polypeptide(L)'
;LVHWQEGNRVSVRIFPCTPEEDRQFKIGITSPMAYPGEGRLEYHNIDFVGPDWEHARESINVVVDGTLENLESSLHLQEKGSLLTYAGRYRSDWHLSFAAPRLSEHSFVFNEEAYQLTSLTKKELPFPAEEIYLDINRNWSKRSLMELWEMIQTRDVYVYTDRLVKVTTENHRHLFQELLDRHYGLFPLYEIRMPERALVISANGALTPTLEDLEESPFAEKLNDFMSEDHPPVRIFHLGAELSPYWKTLRELRIVDYTTGDWDELLQQLEASVFPAHPETENLIDIPYAQLQIRKMADEEQSRGAPDHLMRLFVYNDLMRRVGRSYYDKEQLAPQLVEMAAEAYVLSPVSSLIVLETQEDYDRFDIDKSRNSLENASITLSGSVPEPHEWLLIILSIGFAAWLLFKDRFTRA
;
A
#
# COMPACT_ATOMS: atom_id res chain seq x y z
N LEU A 1 -4.91 0.43 -19.74
CA LEU A 1 -3.55 0.06 -19.28
C LEU A 1 -3.36 0.58 -17.87
N VAL A 2 -2.95 -0.26 -16.94
CA VAL A 2 -2.70 0.09 -15.53
C VAL A 2 -1.24 -0.17 -15.19
N HIS A 3 -0.57 0.81 -14.60
CA HIS A 3 0.82 0.73 -14.19
C HIS A 3 0.97 1.00 -12.69
N TRP A 4 1.87 0.25 -12.06
CA TRP A 4 2.33 0.54 -10.72
C TRP A 4 3.06 1.88 -10.71
N GLN A 5 2.93 2.63 -9.62
CA GLN A 5 3.65 3.87 -9.38
C GLN A 5 4.11 3.90 -7.92
N GLU A 6 5.25 4.54 -7.71
CA GLU A 6 5.82 4.70 -6.37
C GLU A 6 4.89 5.42 -5.38
N GLY A 7 5.04 5.06 -4.10
CA GLY A 7 4.28 5.63 -2.99
C GLY A 7 2.86 5.06 -2.86
N ASN A 8 2.65 3.78 -3.18
CA ASN A 8 1.34 3.11 -3.21
C ASN A 8 0.34 3.79 -4.15
N ARG A 9 0.78 4.10 -5.38
CA ARG A 9 -0.06 4.71 -6.41
C ARG A 9 -0.19 3.78 -7.61
N VAL A 10 -1.25 3.98 -8.38
CA VAL A 10 -1.43 3.33 -9.68
C VAL A 10 -1.86 4.37 -10.70
N SER A 11 -1.31 4.29 -11.91
CA SER A 11 -1.77 5.11 -13.03
C SER A 11 -2.62 4.28 -13.98
N VAL A 12 -3.77 4.81 -14.36
CA VAL A 12 -4.67 4.17 -15.33
C VAL A 12 -4.71 5.05 -16.57
N ARG A 13 -4.29 4.48 -17.71
CA ARG A 13 -4.41 5.10 -19.03
C ARG A 13 -5.59 4.47 -19.76
N ILE A 14 -6.59 5.29 -20.07
CA ILE A 14 -7.81 4.93 -20.78
C ILE A 14 -7.72 5.53 -22.18
N PHE A 15 -7.74 4.68 -23.20
CA PHE A 15 -7.67 5.10 -24.60
C PHE A 15 -8.32 4.02 -25.50
N PRO A 16 -9.02 4.40 -26.59
CA PRO A 16 -9.39 5.77 -26.96
C PRO A 16 -10.60 6.26 -26.17
N CYS A 17 -10.60 7.53 -25.76
CA CYS A 17 -11.80 8.20 -25.27
C CYS A 17 -12.44 8.97 -26.44
N THR A 18 -13.71 8.71 -26.75
CA THR A 18 -14.46 9.42 -27.79
C THR A 18 -15.64 10.16 -27.17
N PRO A 19 -16.14 11.26 -27.78
CA PRO A 19 -17.36 11.92 -27.31
C PRO A 19 -18.64 11.10 -27.49
N GLU A 20 -18.58 10.00 -28.24
CA GLU A 20 -19.73 9.21 -28.67
C GLU A 20 -20.08 8.10 -27.68
N GLU A 21 -19.09 7.60 -26.94
CA GLU A 21 -19.26 6.47 -26.05
C GLU A 21 -18.43 6.63 -24.77
N ASP A 22 -19.11 6.52 -23.63
CA ASP A 22 -18.47 6.48 -22.32
C ASP A 22 -17.58 5.24 -22.20
N ARG A 23 -16.35 5.44 -21.72
CA ARG A 23 -15.45 4.33 -21.38
C ARG A 23 -15.64 3.92 -19.94
N GLN A 24 -15.87 2.63 -19.73
CA GLN A 24 -15.99 2.01 -18.41
C GLN A 24 -14.83 1.05 -18.20
N PHE A 25 -14.28 1.03 -16.99
CA PHE A 25 -13.30 0.04 -16.58
C PHE A 25 -13.57 -0.36 -15.13
N LYS A 26 -13.11 -1.55 -14.76
CA LYS A 26 -13.21 -2.09 -13.41
C LYS A 26 -11.80 -2.33 -12.88
N ILE A 27 -11.55 -1.87 -11.66
CA ILE A 27 -10.31 -2.14 -10.93
C ILE A 27 -10.65 -2.72 -9.57
N GLY A 28 -9.95 -3.79 -9.20
CA GLY A 28 -10.01 -4.37 -7.87
C GLY A 28 -8.76 -3.95 -7.08
N ILE A 29 -8.95 -3.52 -5.84
CA ILE A 29 -7.85 -3.10 -4.97
C ILE A 29 -7.94 -3.92 -3.70
N THR A 30 -6.83 -4.58 -3.37
CA THR A 30 -6.66 -5.25 -2.08
C THR A 30 -5.86 -4.32 -1.19
N SER A 31 -6.47 -3.84 -0.11
CA SER A 31 -5.78 -3.02 0.89
C SER A 31 -6.06 -3.60 2.28
N PRO A 32 -5.03 -3.78 3.12
CA PRO A 32 -5.27 -3.98 4.53
C PRO A 32 -5.88 -2.71 5.13
N MET A 33 -6.65 -2.86 6.21
CA MET A 33 -7.18 -1.73 6.98
C MET A 33 -6.16 -1.25 8.00
N ALA A 34 -6.19 0.04 8.30
CA ALA A 34 -5.33 0.63 9.33
C ALA A 34 -5.72 0.08 10.70
N TYR A 35 -4.72 -0.16 11.54
CA TYR A 35 -4.92 -0.34 12.97
C TYR A 35 -4.17 0.79 13.69
N PRO A 36 -4.80 1.96 13.89
CA PRO A 36 -4.16 3.10 14.56
C PRO A 36 -3.88 2.83 16.04
N GLY A 37 -4.55 1.84 16.63
CA GLY A 37 -4.52 1.53 18.05
C GLY A 37 -5.93 1.37 18.61
N GLU A 38 -6.04 1.20 19.93
CA GLU A 38 -7.30 1.33 20.67
C GLU A 38 -8.41 0.32 20.29
N GLY A 39 -8.06 -0.77 19.61
CA GLY A 39 -9.04 -1.80 19.24
C GLY A 39 -9.97 -1.39 18.09
N ARG A 40 -9.57 -0.45 17.24
CA ARG A 40 -10.33 -0.01 16.07
C ARG A 40 -9.59 -0.28 14.76
N LEU A 41 -10.35 -0.54 13.70
CA LEU A 41 -9.89 -0.59 12.33
C LEU A 41 -10.40 0.62 11.56
N GLU A 42 -9.57 1.15 10.67
CA GLU A 42 -9.94 2.26 9.79
C GLU A 42 -9.72 1.89 8.33
N TYR A 43 -10.71 2.22 7.50
CA TYR A 43 -10.63 2.11 6.06
C TYR A 43 -10.77 3.51 5.47
N HIS A 44 -9.80 3.90 4.64
CA HIS A 44 -9.87 5.10 3.82
C HIS A 44 -10.13 4.69 2.38
N ASN A 45 -11.00 5.45 1.70
CA ASN A 45 -11.27 5.18 0.30
C ASN A 45 -10.02 5.35 -0.55
N ILE A 46 -9.98 4.59 -1.64
CA ILE A 46 -9.05 4.89 -2.72
C ILE A 46 -9.64 6.06 -3.49
N ASP A 47 -8.91 7.16 -3.55
CA ASP A 47 -9.26 8.31 -4.36
C ASP A 47 -8.62 8.21 -5.74
N PHE A 48 -8.95 9.15 -6.62
CA PHE A 48 -8.28 9.25 -7.91
C PHE A 48 -7.99 10.71 -8.24
N VAL A 49 -6.82 10.90 -8.85
CA VAL A 49 -6.46 12.17 -9.50
C VAL A 49 -6.67 11.98 -10.99
N GLY A 50 -7.44 12.88 -11.61
CA GLY A 50 -7.85 12.68 -13.00
C GLY A 50 -8.59 13.89 -13.58
N PRO A 51 -9.44 13.69 -14.60
CA PRO A 51 -10.24 14.77 -15.19
C PRO A 51 -11.18 15.38 -14.14
N ASP A 52 -11.70 16.57 -14.45
CA ASP A 52 -12.61 17.30 -13.57
C ASP A 52 -13.80 16.44 -13.16
N TRP A 53 -13.92 16.23 -11.85
CA TRP A 53 -14.95 15.42 -11.22
C TRP A 53 -15.97 16.26 -10.44
N GLU A 54 -16.02 17.59 -10.59
CA GLU A 54 -16.94 18.48 -9.86
C GLU A 54 -18.41 18.03 -9.93
N HIS A 55 -18.80 17.39 -11.03
CA HIS A 55 -20.15 16.87 -11.26
C HIS A 55 -20.26 15.35 -11.22
N ALA A 56 -19.18 14.66 -10.85
CA ALA A 56 -19.16 13.21 -10.73
C ALA A 56 -20.11 12.75 -9.62
N ARG A 57 -20.76 11.61 -9.89
CA ARG A 57 -21.65 10.94 -8.94
C ARG A 57 -21.02 9.61 -8.58
N GLU A 58 -21.20 9.21 -7.33
CA GLU A 58 -20.71 7.92 -6.85
C GLU A 58 -21.86 7.12 -6.22
N SER A 59 -21.73 5.80 -6.33
CA SER A 59 -22.54 4.84 -5.62
C SER A 59 -21.59 3.90 -4.89
N ILE A 60 -21.72 3.82 -3.57
CA ILE A 60 -20.86 3.00 -2.70
C ILE A 60 -21.75 1.94 -2.06
N ASN A 61 -21.31 0.69 -2.14
CA ASN A 61 -21.92 -0.44 -1.45
C ASN A 61 -20.87 -1.07 -0.55
N VAL A 62 -21.07 -0.99 0.77
CA VAL A 62 -20.23 -1.67 1.74
C VAL A 62 -20.84 -3.03 2.01
N VAL A 63 -20.05 -4.07 1.73
CA VAL A 63 -20.38 -5.46 1.97
C VAL A 63 -19.45 -5.96 3.07
N VAL A 64 -20.03 -6.57 4.10
CA VAL A 64 -19.29 -7.09 5.25
C VAL A 64 -19.45 -8.59 5.28
N ASP A 65 -18.33 -9.30 5.40
CA ASP A 65 -18.34 -10.69 5.82
C ASP A 65 -18.26 -10.73 7.36
N GLY A 66 -19.34 -11.17 8.00
CA GLY A 66 -19.52 -11.09 9.46
C GLY A 66 -20.28 -9.84 9.93
N THR A 67 -20.00 -9.40 11.16
CA THR A 67 -20.70 -8.29 11.82
C THR A 67 -19.74 -7.15 12.15
N LEU A 68 -20.10 -5.92 11.81
CA LEU A 68 -19.39 -4.72 12.26
C LEU A 68 -19.97 -4.22 13.57
N GLU A 69 -19.12 -4.06 14.57
CA GLU A 69 -19.47 -3.42 15.83
C GLU A 69 -18.96 -1.97 15.82
N ASN A 70 -19.77 -1.03 16.32
CA ASN A 70 -19.42 0.39 16.45
C ASN A 70 -18.93 1.05 15.14
N LEU A 71 -19.64 0.77 14.03
CA LEU A 71 -19.35 1.39 12.74
C LEU A 71 -19.62 2.90 12.79
N GLU A 72 -18.59 3.65 12.46
CA GLU A 72 -18.59 5.07 12.21
C GLU A 72 -18.23 5.32 10.75
N SER A 73 -18.88 6.31 10.14
CA SER A 73 -18.66 6.65 8.74
C SER A 73 -18.74 8.15 8.56
N SER A 74 -17.82 8.68 7.75
CA SER A 74 -17.89 10.05 7.23
C SER A 74 -18.99 10.26 6.18
N LEU A 75 -19.61 9.17 5.72
CA LEU A 75 -20.74 9.16 4.79
C LEU A 75 -22.04 8.86 5.53
N HIS A 76 -23.13 9.45 5.03
CA HIS A 76 -24.49 9.07 5.44
C HIS A 76 -24.89 7.78 4.72
N LEU A 77 -24.53 6.64 5.31
CA LEU A 77 -24.88 5.32 4.80
C LEU A 77 -26.35 4.98 5.11
N GLN A 78 -27.03 4.40 4.13
CA GLN A 78 -28.38 3.86 4.25
C GLN A 78 -28.33 2.34 4.29
N GLU A 79 -28.95 1.74 5.30
CA GLU A 79 -29.13 0.29 5.39
C GLU A 79 -30.15 -0.21 4.37
N LYS A 80 -29.76 -1.20 3.57
CA LYS A 80 -30.64 -1.88 2.61
C LYS A 80 -30.39 -3.39 2.67
N GLY A 81 -31.06 -4.06 3.60
CA GLY A 81 -30.82 -5.49 3.86
C GLY A 81 -29.46 -5.67 4.54
N SER A 82 -28.58 -6.49 3.94
CA SER A 82 -27.21 -6.71 4.43
C SER A 82 -26.18 -5.71 3.87
N LEU A 83 -26.63 -4.70 3.11
CA LEU A 83 -25.77 -3.71 2.46
C LEU A 83 -25.89 -2.35 3.15
N LEU A 84 -24.76 -1.68 3.32
CA LEU A 84 -24.73 -0.25 3.63
C LEU A 84 -24.43 0.51 2.35
N THR A 85 -25.29 1.46 2.00
CA THR A 85 -25.27 2.09 0.69
C THR A 85 -25.16 3.61 0.79
N TYR A 86 -24.41 4.21 -0.12
CA TYR A 86 -24.38 5.64 -0.36
C TYR A 86 -24.59 5.91 -1.84
N ALA A 87 -25.36 6.93 -2.16
CA ALA A 87 -25.52 7.42 -3.53
C ALA A 87 -25.56 8.95 -3.50
N GLY A 88 -24.62 9.60 -4.18
CA GLY A 88 -24.45 11.04 -4.05
C GLY A 88 -23.44 11.63 -5.01
N ARG A 89 -22.89 12.79 -4.62
CA ARG A 89 -21.74 13.39 -5.30
C ARG A 89 -20.49 12.64 -4.89
N TYR A 90 -19.53 12.53 -5.81
CA TYR A 90 -18.23 11.93 -5.51
C TYR A 90 -17.57 12.63 -4.32
N ARG A 91 -16.95 11.84 -3.43
CA ARG A 91 -16.12 12.33 -2.32
C ARG A 91 -14.77 11.63 -2.37
N SER A 92 -13.71 12.41 -2.47
CA SER A 92 -12.34 11.86 -2.48
C SER A 92 -11.84 11.45 -1.10
N ASP A 93 -12.52 11.82 -0.01
CA ASP A 93 -11.97 11.82 1.35
C ASP A 93 -12.82 11.08 2.40
N TRP A 94 -13.55 10.03 1.99
CA TRP A 94 -14.37 9.28 2.93
C TRP A 94 -13.63 8.12 3.60
N HIS A 95 -14.02 7.85 4.84
CA HIS A 95 -13.51 6.76 5.65
C HIS A 95 -14.62 6.07 6.45
N LEU A 96 -14.30 4.84 6.88
CA LEU A 96 -15.06 4.01 7.81
C LEU A 96 -14.15 3.66 9.00
N SER A 97 -14.72 3.61 10.19
CA SER A 97 -14.02 3.15 11.40
C SER A 97 -14.93 2.21 12.19
N PHE A 98 -14.42 1.10 12.68
CA PHE A 98 -15.21 0.13 13.45
C PHE A 98 -14.33 -0.65 14.43
N ALA A 99 -14.96 -1.37 15.37
CA ALA A 99 -14.23 -2.19 16.33
C ALA A 99 -13.51 -3.35 15.61
N ALA A 100 -12.23 -3.55 15.92
CA ALA A 100 -11.42 -4.60 15.33
C ALA A 100 -11.98 -5.98 15.72
N PRO A 101 -12.41 -6.82 14.76
CA PRO A 101 -12.83 -8.18 15.06
C PRO A 101 -11.63 -9.03 15.48
N ARG A 102 -11.91 -10.20 16.05
CA ARG A 102 -10.85 -11.20 16.29
C ARG A 102 -10.27 -11.66 14.96
N LEU A 103 -8.96 -11.89 14.94
CA LEU A 103 -8.29 -12.44 13.78
C LEU A 103 -8.82 -13.85 13.48
N SER A 104 -9.05 -14.09 12.19
CA SER A 104 -9.44 -15.39 11.67
C SER A 104 -8.28 -16.38 11.75
N GLU A 105 -8.57 -17.62 12.12
CA GLU A 105 -7.62 -18.73 12.07
C GLU A 105 -7.67 -19.48 10.72
N HIS A 106 -8.55 -19.06 9.81
CA HIS A 106 -8.66 -19.66 8.48
C HIS A 106 -7.47 -19.28 7.60
N SER A 107 -7.08 -20.22 6.74
CA SER A 107 -6.10 -20.04 5.68
C SER A 107 -6.77 -19.95 4.31
N PHE A 108 -6.10 -19.26 3.39
CA PHE A 108 -6.39 -19.29 1.96
C PHE A 108 -5.41 -20.26 1.30
N VAL A 109 -5.89 -21.17 0.46
CA VAL A 109 -5.07 -22.21 -0.18
C VAL A 109 -5.12 -22.05 -1.69
N PHE A 110 -3.94 -22.01 -2.33
CA PHE A 110 -3.79 -21.98 -3.77
C PHE A 110 -2.49 -22.69 -4.18
N ASN A 111 -2.54 -23.55 -5.19
CA ASN A 111 -1.37 -24.28 -5.71
C ASN A 111 -0.50 -24.95 -4.61
N GLU A 112 -1.14 -25.69 -3.69
CA GLU A 112 -0.46 -26.41 -2.58
C GLU A 112 0.22 -25.50 -1.54
N GLU A 113 0.01 -24.19 -1.64
CA GLU A 113 0.46 -23.20 -0.67
C GLU A 113 -0.72 -22.63 0.12
N ALA A 114 -0.51 -22.43 1.42
CA ALA A 114 -1.48 -21.85 2.32
C ALA A 114 -0.97 -20.52 2.89
N TYR A 115 -1.89 -19.55 3.01
CA TYR A 115 -1.63 -18.19 3.48
C TYR A 115 -2.53 -17.89 4.66
N GLN A 116 -1.95 -17.47 5.79
CA GLN A 116 -2.67 -17.23 7.04
C GLN A 116 -2.26 -15.89 7.66
N LEU A 117 -3.24 -15.18 8.22
CA LEU A 117 -2.98 -13.97 9.01
C LEU A 117 -2.57 -14.32 10.44
N THR A 118 -1.57 -13.60 10.95
CA THR A 118 -1.19 -13.62 12.37
C THR A 118 -0.99 -12.19 12.87
N SER A 119 -1.09 -11.98 14.19
CA SER A 119 -0.73 -10.69 14.79
C SER A 119 0.75 -10.37 14.57
N LEU A 120 1.06 -9.09 14.35
CA LEU A 120 2.44 -8.62 14.27
C LEU A 120 3.15 -8.81 15.60
N THR A 121 4.27 -9.55 15.57
CA THR A 121 5.13 -9.72 16.73
C THR A 121 6.26 -8.69 16.68
N LYS A 122 6.12 -7.60 17.42
CA LYS A 122 7.21 -6.63 17.59
C LYS A 122 8.28 -7.23 18.48
N LYS A 123 9.52 -7.27 17.99
CA LYS A 123 10.67 -7.67 18.80
C LYS A 123 11.60 -6.49 18.98
N GLU A 124 11.74 -6.01 20.21
CA GLU A 124 12.77 -5.04 20.52
C GLU A 124 14.14 -5.69 20.46
N LEU A 125 15.03 -5.15 19.63
CA LEU A 125 16.42 -5.57 19.54
C LEU A 125 17.31 -4.52 20.19
N PRO A 126 18.34 -4.92 20.96
CA PRO A 126 19.38 -4.01 21.41
C PRO A 126 20.01 -3.30 20.21
N PHE A 127 19.98 -1.97 20.24
CA PHE A 127 20.48 -1.11 19.18
C PHE A 127 21.01 0.19 19.79
N PRO A 128 22.28 0.22 20.23
CA PRO A 128 22.93 1.45 20.63
C PRO A 128 23.32 2.22 19.36
N ALA A 129 22.45 3.14 18.92
CA ALA A 129 22.74 4.00 17.77
C ALA A 129 24.00 4.84 18.06
N GLU A 130 25.08 4.54 17.35
CA GLU A 130 26.36 5.27 17.48
C GLU A 130 26.36 6.53 16.60
N GLU A 131 25.76 6.44 15.41
CA GLU A 131 25.61 7.52 14.46
C GLU A 131 24.12 7.90 14.30
N ILE A 132 23.80 9.16 14.58
CA ILE A 132 22.45 9.69 14.44
C ILE A 132 22.44 10.69 13.28
N TYR A 133 21.57 10.45 12.31
CA TYR A 133 21.39 11.28 11.13
C TYR A 133 20.05 12.00 11.23
N LEU A 134 20.03 13.32 11.10
CA LEU A 134 18.81 14.11 11.17
C LEU A 134 18.39 14.57 9.77
N ASP A 135 17.24 14.08 9.29
CA ASP A 135 16.59 14.53 8.06
C ASP A 135 15.70 15.75 8.37
N ILE A 136 16.36 16.91 8.57
CA ILE A 136 15.70 18.15 9.00
C ILE A 136 15.11 18.90 7.81
N ASN A 137 13.87 19.36 7.99
CA ASN A 137 13.11 20.19 7.08
C ASN A 137 12.00 20.94 7.84
N ARG A 138 11.15 21.70 7.15
CA ARG A 138 10.08 22.53 7.75
C ARG A 138 9.05 21.79 8.62
N ASN A 139 8.97 20.47 8.55
CA ASN A 139 8.06 19.69 9.41
C ASN A 139 8.59 19.53 10.85
N TRP A 140 9.85 19.88 11.07
CA TRP A 140 10.43 19.95 12.40
C TRP A 140 10.14 21.30 13.07
N SER A 141 10.13 21.30 14.40
CA SER A 141 10.15 22.54 15.17
C SER A 141 11.55 22.80 15.74
N LYS A 142 11.94 24.07 15.80
CA LYS A 142 13.21 24.48 16.45
C LYS A 142 13.29 24.01 17.90
N ARG A 143 12.15 23.97 18.59
CA ARG A 143 12.07 23.50 19.98
C ARG A 143 12.41 22.02 20.07
N SER A 144 11.73 21.18 19.28
CA SER A 144 11.95 19.73 19.25
C SER A 144 13.40 19.40 18.90
N LEU A 145 14.00 20.11 17.93
CA LEU A 145 15.41 19.92 17.57
C LEU A 145 16.37 20.22 18.72
N MET A 146 16.12 21.27 19.50
CA MET A 146 16.96 21.60 20.66
C MET A 146 16.78 20.58 21.79
N GLU A 147 15.54 20.13 22.04
CA GLU A 147 15.25 19.08 23.02
C GLU A 147 15.94 17.76 22.66
N LEU A 148 15.90 17.36 21.39
CA LEU A 148 16.61 16.17 20.91
C LEU A 148 18.13 16.33 21.03
N TRP A 149 18.67 17.48 20.62
CA TRP A 149 20.11 17.74 20.69
C TRP A 149 20.68 17.51 22.09
N GLU A 150 20.00 17.97 23.14
CA GLU A 150 20.46 17.75 24.53
C GLU A 150 20.64 16.26 24.86
N MET A 151 19.82 15.39 24.26
CA MET A 151 19.84 13.94 24.45
C MET A 151 20.87 13.22 23.59
N ILE A 152 21.17 13.75 22.40
CA ILE A 152 21.99 13.04 21.39
C ILE A 152 23.38 13.65 21.19
N GLN A 153 23.68 14.82 21.77
CA GLN A 153 24.95 15.53 21.56
C GLN A 153 26.21 14.77 22.00
N THR A 154 26.06 13.71 22.80
CA THR A 154 27.15 12.82 23.19
C THR A 154 27.47 11.74 22.15
N ARG A 155 26.60 11.56 21.16
CA ARG A 155 26.74 10.63 20.04
C ARG A 155 27.26 11.36 18.81
N ASP A 156 27.61 10.61 17.78
CA ASP A 156 28.01 11.19 16.50
C ASP A 156 26.76 11.59 15.70
N VAL A 157 26.45 12.89 15.71
CA VAL A 157 25.26 13.43 15.05
C VAL A 157 25.63 14.08 13.73
N TYR A 158 24.86 13.79 12.68
CA TYR A 158 25.08 14.31 11.34
C TYR A 158 23.80 14.89 10.74
N VAL A 159 23.97 15.91 9.90
CA VAL A 159 22.93 16.47 9.03
C VAL A 159 23.46 16.55 7.61
N TYR A 160 22.57 16.53 6.62
CA TYR A 160 22.93 16.74 5.23
C TYR A 160 22.56 18.15 4.77
N THR A 161 23.55 18.99 4.46
CA THR A 161 23.34 20.27 3.77
C THR A 161 23.42 20.04 2.26
N ASP A 162 24.59 20.28 1.67
CA ASP A 162 25.09 19.89 0.35
C ASP A 162 26.05 18.68 0.45
N ARG A 163 26.47 18.39 1.68
CA ARG A 163 27.35 17.29 2.09
C ARG A 163 26.97 16.88 3.51
N LEU A 164 27.47 15.73 3.93
CA LEU A 164 27.32 15.30 5.31
C LEU A 164 28.17 16.19 6.24
N VAL A 165 27.54 16.78 7.25
CA VAL A 165 28.19 17.66 8.23
C VAL A 165 27.94 17.12 9.64
N LYS A 166 29.02 16.94 10.41
CA LYS A 166 28.94 16.60 11.83
C LYS A 166 28.41 17.79 12.63
N VAL A 167 27.37 17.55 13.41
CA VAL A 167 26.75 18.53 14.30
C VAL A 167 27.57 18.61 15.59
N THR A 168 27.86 19.83 16.03
CA THR A 168 28.63 20.13 17.23
C THR A 168 27.93 21.23 18.04
N THR A 169 28.37 21.42 19.29
CA THR A 169 27.87 22.49 20.17
C THR A 169 28.04 23.88 19.54
N GLU A 170 29.05 24.07 18.69
CA GLU A 170 29.34 25.34 18.02
C GLU A 170 28.44 25.60 16.80
N ASN A 171 28.04 24.55 16.06
CA ASN A 171 27.37 24.71 14.77
C ASN A 171 25.87 24.34 14.75
N HIS A 172 25.36 23.58 15.73
CA HIS A 172 24.00 23.01 15.69
C HIS A 172 22.90 24.06 15.47
N ARG A 173 22.96 25.21 16.15
CA ARG A 173 21.93 26.25 16.03
C ARG A 173 21.83 26.82 14.61
N HIS A 174 22.98 27.03 13.96
CA HIS A 174 23.01 27.55 12.59
C HIS A 174 22.48 26.49 11.62
N LEU A 175 23.02 25.26 11.70
CA LEU A 175 22.61 24.17 10.82
C LEU A 175 21.11 23.88 10.92
N PHE A 176 20.57 23.79 12.14
CA PHE A 176 19.15 23.53 12.33
C PHE A 176 18.28 24.66 11.77
N GLN A 177 18.69 25.91 11.97
CA GLN A 177 17.95 27.05 11.43
C GLN A 177 17.92 27.07 9.91
N GLU A 178 19.05 26.75 9.26
CA GLU A 178 19.16 26.66 7.80
C GLU A 178 18.30 25.52 7.22
N LEU A 179 18.36 24.34 7.84
CA LEU A 179 17.69 23.15 7.32
C LEU A 179 16.16 23.20 7.49
N LEU A 180 15.65 23.94 8.48
CA LEU A 180 14.22 24.17 8.67
C LEU A 180 13.56 24.91 7.50
N ASP A 181 14.32 25.62 6.66
CA ASP A 181 13.78 26.32 5.49
C ASP A 181 13.46 25.35 4.32
N ARG A 182 13.87 24.08 4.41
CA ARG A 182 13.60 23.08 3.36
C ARG A 182 12.16 22.64 3.36
N HIS A 183 11.56 22.55 2.17
CA HIS A 183 10.17 22.13 2.03
C HIS A 183 9.93 20.64 2.30
N TYR A 184 10.96 19.81 2.09
CA TYR A 184 10.90 18.36 2.20
C TYR A 184 12.28 17.77 2.53
N GLY A 185 12.29 16.54 3.03
CA GLY A 185 13.49 15.72 3.21
C GLY A 185 13.75 14.83 2.00
N LEU A 186 15.02 14.72 1.60
CA LEU A 186 15.53 13.76 0.61
C LEU A 186 16.90 13.30 1.09
N PHE A 187 16.90 12.53 2.17
CA PHE A 187 18.13 12.16 2.86
C PHE A 187 18.94 11.16 2.02
N PRO A 188 20.22 11.44 1.70
CA PRO A 188 21.04 10.59 0.87
C PRO A 188 21.59 9.40 1.68
N LEU A 189 20.92 8.25 1.60
CA LEU A 189 21.34 7.04 2.34
C LEU A 189 22.77 6.61 2.00
N TYR A 190 23.22 6.86 0.77
CA TYR A 190 24.59 6.57 0.32
C TYR A 190 25.69 7.36 1.05
N GLU A 191 25.34 8.38 1.85
CA GLU A 191 26.32 9.09 2.71
C GLU A 191 26.53 8.37 4.06
N ILE A 192 25.70 7.38 4.40
CA ILE A 192 25.82 6.59 5.64
C ILE A 192 26.93 5.56 5.48
N ARG A 193 27.94 5.65 6.35
CA ARG A 193 29.13 4.78 6.27
C ARG A 193 28.98 3.45 7.00
N MET A 194 28.19 3.42 8.07
CA MET A 194 27.97 2.23 8.91
C MET A 194 26.47 1.99 9.10
N PRO A 195 25.75 1.46 8.07
CA PRO A 195 24.31 1.23 8.11
C PRO A 195 23.83 0.44 9.33
N GLU A 196 24.66 -0.48 9.83
CA GLU A 196 24.33 -1.34 10.97
C GLU A 196 24.26 -0.59 12.32
N ARG A 197 24.85 0.62 12.40
CA ARG A 197 24.91 1.48 13.61
C ARG A 197 24.17 2.80 13.45
N ALA A 198 23.67 3.06 12.24
CA ALA A 198 23.05 4.31 11.86
C ALA A 198 21.57 4.33 12.25
N LEU A 199 21.14 5.40 12.89
CA LEU A 199 19.74 5.76 13.06
C LEU A 199 19.47 7.07 12.31
N VAL A 200 18.60 7.03 11.31
CA VAL A 200 18.06 8.26 10.73
C VAL A 200 16.79 8.64 11.50
N ILE A 201 16.71 9.88 11.94
CA ILE A 201 15.49 10.45 12.50
C ILE A 201 14.93 11.43 11.48
N SER A 202 13.71 11.16 11.01
CA SER A 202 13.04 11.96 9.99
C SER A 202 11.69 12.46 10.49
N ALA A 203 11.26 13.60 9.99
CA ALA A 203 9.89 14.06 10.07
C ALA A 203 9.60 14.67 8.70
N ASN A 204 8.72 14.05 7.92
CA ASN A 204 8.44 14.48 6.55
C ASN A 204 6.95 14.65 6.35
N GLY A 205 6.60 15.62 5.51
CA GLY A 205 5.26 15.80 4.98
C GLY A 205 5.10 15.05 3.67
N ALA A 206 3.88 15.03 3.13
CA ALA A 206 3.48 14.22 1.99
C ALA A 206 4.20 14.53 0.65
N LEU A 207 4.97 15.62 0.55
CA LEU A 207 5.56 16.09 -0.71
C LEU A 207 7.06 15.80 -0.75
N THR A 208 7.46 14.72 -1.40
CA THR A 208 8.86 14.43 -1.79
C THR A 208 8.89 13.91 -3.23
N PRO A 209 10.00 14.06 -3.97
CA PRO A 209 10.24 13.29 -5.18
C PRO A 209 10.13 11.78 -4.93
N THR A 210 9.75 11.03 -5.96
CA THR A 210 9.90 9.56 -6.02
C THR A 210 11.31 9.17 -6.52
N LEU A 211 11.67 7.90 -6.47
CA LEU A 211 12.90 7.41 -7.09
C LEU A 211 12.83 7.54 -8.62
N GLU A 212 11.67 7.33 -9.23
CA GLU A 212 11.40 7.54 -10.66
C GLU A 212 11.60 9.01 -11.06
N ASP A 213 11.16 9.97 -10.24
CA ASP A 213 11.43 11.41 -10.48
C ASP A 213 12.94 11.73 -10.48
N LEU A 214 13.76 10.86 -9.87
CA LEU A 214 15.19 11.04 -9.68
C LEU A 214 16.04 10.18 -10.62
N GLU A 215 15.45 9.30 -11.45
CA GLU A 215 16.13 8.21 -12.16
C GLU A 215 17.36 8.66 -12.98
N GLU A 216 17.29 9.82 -13.63
CA GLU A 216 18.40 10.36 -14.45
C GLU A 216 19.40 11.22 -13.67
N SER A 217 19.27 11.31 -12.34
CA SER A 217 20.08 12.19 -11.51
C SER A 217 21.31 11.50 -10.92
N PRO A 218 22.40 12.26 -10.62
CA PRO A 218 23.53 11.73 -9.85
C PRO A 218 23.15 11.21 -8.45
N PHE A 219 21.99 11.63 -7.92
CA PHE A 219 21.48 11.11 -6.66
C PHE A 219 20.99 9.67 -6.82
N ALA A 220 20.23 9.38 -7.88
CA ALA A 220 19.73 8.04 -8.17
C ALA A 220 20.88 7.07 -8.46
N GLU A 221 21.89 7.48 -9.23
CA GLU A 221 23.09 6.67 -9.50
C GLU A 221 23.76 6.22 -8.20
N LYS A 222 24.06 7.16 -7.30
CA LYS A 222 24.70 6.86 -6.00
C LYS A 222 23.81 6.05 -5.08
N LEU A 223 22.50 6.31 -5.09
CA LEU A 223 21.55 5.53 -4.31
C LEU A 223 21.47 4.10 -4.84
N ASN A 224 21.50 3.89 -6.16
CA ASN A 224 21.54 2.57 -6.76
C ASN A 224 22.79 1.80 -6.35
N ASP A 225 23.96 2.45 -6.41
CA ASP A 225 25.22 1.85 -5.97
C ASP A 225 25.12 1.40 -4.51
N PHE A 226 24.63 2.28 -3.63
CA PHE A 226 24.43 1.95 -2.22
C PHE A 226 23.46 0.79 -2.01
N MET A 227 22.29 0.81 -2.67
CA MET A 227 21.29 -0.25 -2.56
C MET A 227 21.80 -1.61 -3.07
N SER A 228 22.69 -1.61 -4.05
CA SER A 228 23.28 -2.82 -4.64
C SER A 228 24.31 -3.47 -3.72
N GLU A 229 24.85 -2.74 -2.74
CA GLU A 229 25.81 -3.28 -1.78
C GLU A 229 25.14 -4.19 -0.75
N ASP A 230 25.91 -5.15 -0.20
CA ASP A 230 25.43 -6.03 0.84
C ASP A 230 25.56 -5.40 2.23
N HIS A 231 24.54 -4.65 2.62
CA HIS A 231 24.42 -4.05 3.94
C HIS A 231 23.05 -4.34 4.57
N PRO A 232 22.92 -4.34 5.91
CA PRO A 232 21.61 -4.42 6.55
C PRO A 232 20.78 -3.18 6.24
N PRO A 233 19.44 -3.28 6.23
CA PRO A 233 18.58 -2.12 6.05
C PRO A 233 18.91 -0.99 7.05
N VAL A 234 18.92 0.25 6.57
CA VAL A 234 19.20 1.40 7.45
C VAL A 234 18.00 1.61 8.37
N ARG A 235 18.25 1.81 9.67
CA ARG A 235 17.18 2.05 10.64
C ARG A 235 16.70 3.49 10.59
N ILE A 236 15.39 3.65 10.48
CA ILE A 236 14.72 4.95 10.44
C ILE A 236 13.69 5.01 11.56
N PHE A 237 13.80 6.03 12.41
CA PHE A 237 12.68 6.47 13.24
C PHE A 237 12.04 7.68 12.58
N HIS A 238 10.73 7.62 12.34
CA HIS A 238 10.01 8.72 11.76
C HIS A 238 8.91 9.24 12.69
N LEU A 239 8.86 10.56 12.79
CA LEU A 239 7.93 11.27 13.63
C LEU A 239 6.61 11.46 12.88
N GLY A 240 5.55 10.85 13.42
CA GLY A 240 4.21 10.87 12.84
C GLY A 240 3.84 9.57 12.11
N ALA A 241 2.59 9.50 11.65
CA ALA A 241 2.02 8.29 11.06
C ALA A 241 2.30 8.15 9.55
N GLU A 242 2.45 9.27 8.84
CA GLU A 242 2.51 9.27 7.38
C GLU A 242 3.91 9.42 6.82
N LEU A 243 4.33 8.39 6.10
CA LEU A 243 5.56 8.45 5.32
C LEU A 243 5.44 9.32 4.06
N SER A 244 6.51 10.06 3.76
CA SER A 244 6.70 10.65 2.43
C SER A 244 6.86 9.57 1.34
N PRO A 245 6.49 9.85 0.08
CA PRO A 245 6.68 8.92 -1.04
C PRO A 245 8.08 8.28 -1.10
N TYR A 246 9.15 9.06 -0.91
CA TYR A 246 10.53 8.57 -0.91
C TYR A 246 10.75 7.44 0.10
N TRP A 247 10.44 7.70 1.37
CA TRP A 247 10.56 6.70 2.45
C TRP A 247 9.57 5.53 2.31
N LYS A 248 8.36 5.75 1.76
CA LYS A 248 7.42 4.66 1.44
C LYS A 248 8.06 3.68 0.46
N THR A 249 8.60 4.19 -0.65
CA THR A 249 9.25 3.34 -1.66
C THR A 249 10.45 2.59 -1.07
N LEU A 250 11.35 3.28 -0.35
CA LEU A 250 12.53 2.63 0.24
C LEU A 250 12.17 1.55 1.26
N ARG A 251 11.09 1.74 2.01
CA ARG A 251 10.57 0.73 2.94
C ARG A 251 9.97 -0.45 2.20
N GLU A 252 9.17 -0.22 1.15
CA GLU A 252 8.62 -1.29 0.33
C GLU A 252 9.73 -2.15 -0.30
N LEU A 253 10.81 -1.51 -0.74
CA LEU A 253 12.01 -2.15 -1.27
C LEU A 253 12.94 -2.78 -0.21
N ARG A 254 12.60 -2.69 1.08
CA ARG A 254 13.38 -3.20 2.23
C ARG A 254 14.82 -2.66 2.30
N ILE A 255 15.04 -1.45 1.77
CA ILE A 255 16.31 -0.71 1.90
C ILE A 255 16.44 -0.11 3.29
N VAL A 256 15.30 0.15 3.93
CA VAL A 256 15.20 0.68 5.31
C VAL A 256 14.37 -0.22 6.20
N ASP A 257 14.80 -0.36 7.46
CA ASP A 257 13.99 -0.87 8.56
C ASP A 257 13.40 0.33 9.29
N TYR A 258 12.08 0.35 9.45
CA TYR A 258 11.35 1.58 9.66
C TYR A 258 10.36 1.46 10.81
N THR A 259 10.38 2.46 11.69
CA THR A 259 9.39 2.61 12.75
C THR A 259 8.79 4.03 12.75
N THR A 260 7.49 4.11 13.04
CA THR A 260 6.78 5.36 13.31
C THR A 260 6.57 5.53 14.79
N GLY A 261 6.62 6.76 15.26
CA GLY A 261 6.10 7.09 16.56
C GLY A 261 5.97 8.57 16.80
N ASP A 262 5.53 8.91 18.01
CA ASP A 262 5.59 10.27 18.51
C ASP A 262 6.95 10.59 19.15
N TRP A 263 7.03 11.78 19.75
CA TRP A 263 8.25 12.26 20.37
C TRP A 263 8.63 11.47 21.63
N ASP A 264 7.64 11.05 22.42
CA ASP A 264 7.89 10.33 23.67
C ASP A 264 8.40 8.91 23.36
N GLU A 265 7.84 8.28 22.33
CA GLU A 265 8.31 6.98 21.82
C GLU A 265 9.76 7.06 21.29
N LEU A 266 10.12 8.12 20.56
CA LEU A 266 11.50 8.34 20.11
C LEU A 266 12.47 8.42 21.29
N LEU A 267 12.13 9.26 22.29
CA LEU A 267 12.99 9.46 23.46
C LEU A 267 13.15 8.17 24.26
N GLN A 268 12.06 7.42 24.44
CA GLN A 268 12.08 6.12 25.12
C GLN A 268 13.00 5.12 24.41
N GLN A 269 12.93 5.02 23.07
CA GLN A 269 13.80 4.12 22.30
C GLN A 269 15.28 4.52 22.39
N LEU A 270 15.57 5.82 22.29
CA LEU A 270 16.93 6.35 22.41
C LEU A 270 17.54 6.14 23.80
N GLU A 271 16.75 6.25 24.86
CA GLU A 271 17.18 6.00 26.24
C GLU A 271 17.39 4.50 26.49
N ALA A 272 16.44 3.66 26.07
CA ALA A 272 16.52 2.21 26.22
C ALA A 272 17.56 1.57 25.29
N SER A 273 18.05 2.28 24.27
CA SER A 273 18.97 1.76 23.24
C SER A 273 18.41 0.51 22.57
N VAL A 274 17.14 0.59 22.16
CA VAL A 274 16.44 -0.49 21.46
C VAL A 274 15.81 0.03 20.17
N PHE A 275 15.61 -0.88 19.22
CA PHE A 275 14.86 -0.60 18.01
C PHE A 275 13.86 -1.74 17.75
N PRO A 276 12.60 -1.45 17.40
CA PRO A 276 11.63 -2.47 17.05
C PRO A 276 12.01 -3.09 15.71
N ALA A 277 12.26 -4.39 15.71
CA ALA A 277 12.56 -5.15 14.50
C ALA A 277 11.35 -5.94 14.01
N HIS A 278 11.28 -6.04 12.68
CA HIS A 278 10.23 -6.68 11.91
C HIS A 278 10.83 -7.84 11.10
N PRO A 279 10.97 -9.04 11.71
CA PRO A 279 11.69 -10.14 11.06
C PRO A 279 10.82 -10.77 9.97
N GLU A 280 11.01 -10.30 8.74
CA GLU A 280 10.48 -10.96 7.55
C GLU A 280 11.36 -12.14 7.12
N THR A 281 10.74 -13.11 6.45
CA THR A 281 11.41 -14.26 5.84
C THR A 281 10.77 -14.57 4.48
N GLU A 282 11.29 -15.54 3.74
CA GLU A 282 10.66 -16.03 2.51
C GLU A 282 9.22 -16.54 2.71
N ASN A 283 8.84 -16.86 3.95
CA ASN A 283 7.54 -17.40 4.32
C ASN A 283 6.75 -16.51 5.28
N LEU A 284 7.21 -15.28 5.53
CA LEU A 284 6.57 -14.36 6.48
C LEU A 284 6.79 -12.92 6.03
N ILE A 285 5.70 -12.20 5.75
CA ILE A 285 5.72 -10.78 5.42
C ILE A 285 4.98 -9.97 6.49
N ASP A 286 5.47 -8.78 6.78
CA ASP A 286 4.90 -7.89 7.78
C ASP A 286 3.99 -6.85 7.11
N ILE A 287 2.87 -6.55 7.75
CA ILE A 287 1.97 -5.45 7.38
C ILE A 287 1.82 -4.51 8.59
N PRO A 288 2.85 -3.67 8.88
CA PRO A 288 2.86 -2.85 10.09
C PRO A 288 1.69 -1.88 10.23
N TYR A 289 1.19 -1.32 9.12
CA TYR A 289 0.05 -0.40 9.13
C TYR A 289 -1.24 -1.04 9.69
N ALA A 290 -1.38 -2.36 9.55
CA ALA A 290 -2.49 -3.13 10.08
C ALA A 290 -2.16 -3.87 11.39
N GLN A 291 -0.91 -3.81 11.86
CA GLN A 291 -0.39 -4.65 12.95
C GLN A 291 -0.56 -6.16 12.69
N LEU A 292 -0.38 -6.60 11.44
CA LEU A 292 -0.52 -8.00 11.00
C LEU A 292 0.74 -8.54 10.33
N GLN A 293 0.80 -9.86 10.20
CA GLN A 293 1.74 -10.60 9.36
C GLN A 293 0.96 -11.60 8.51
N ILE A 294 1.48 -11.93 7.33
CA ILE A 294 0.98 -13.05 6.53
C ILE A 294 2.06 -14.12 6.49
N ARG A 295 1.71 -15.32 6.97
CA ARG A 295 2.56 -16.50 6.91
C ARG A 295 2.18 -17.37 5.72
N LYS A 296 3.17 -17.73 4.92
CA LYS A 296 3.10 -18.75 3.88
C LYS A 296 3.54 -20.08 4.47
N MET A 297 2.79 -21.15 4.20
CA MET A 297 3.07 -22.51 4.65
C MET A 297 2.64 -23.51 3.59
N ALA A 298 3.09 -24.76 3.72
CA ALA A 298 2.55 -25.84 2.89
C ALA A 298 1.06 -26.05 3.22
N ASP A 299 0.27 -26.47 2.23
CA ASP A 299 -1.11 -26.89 2.44
C ASP A 299 -1.15 -28.08 3.42
N GLU A 300 -1.52 -27.78 4.67
CA GLU A 300 -1.98 -28.76 5.63
C GLU A 300 -3.52 -28.70 5.65
N GLU A 301 -4.22 -29.84 5.77
CA GLU A 301 -5.69 -29.97 5.67
C GLU A 301 -6.53 -29.16 6.70
N GLN A 302 -5.98 -28.10 7.30
CA GLN A 302 -6.65 -27.27 8.29
C GLN A 302 -7.36 -26.05 7.69
N SER A 303 -8.55 -25.81 8.23
CA SER A 303 -9.27 -24.53 8.29
C SER A 303 -9.20 -23.67 7.03
N ARG A 304 -9.92 -24.07 5.97
CA ARG A 304 -10.07 -23.29 4.74
C ARG A 304 -11.19 -22.26 4.88
N GLY A 305 -11.00 -21.07 4.32
CA GLY A 305 -12.06 -20.04 4.29
C GLY A 305 -11.57 -18.59 4.24
N ALA A 306 -10.27 -18.35 4.31
CA ALA A 306 -9.75 -16.99 4.14
C ALA A 306 -9.78 -16.56 2.67
N PRO A 307 -9.83 -15.24 2.37
CA PRO A 307 -9.92 -14.74 1.01
C PRO A 307 -8.58 -14.80 0.25
N ASP A 308 -8.67 -14.80 -1.07
CA ASP A 308 -7.53 -14.76 -2.00
C ASP A 308 -6.63 -13.53 -1.82
N HIS A 309 -7.18 -12.45 -1.24
CA HIS A 309 -6.47 -11.26 -0.81
C HIS A 309 -5.20 -11.55 0.01
N LEU A 310 -5.15 -12.64 0.78
CA LEU A 310 -3.96 -13.01 1.54
C LEU A 310 -2.77 -13.33 0.64
N MET A 311 -2.99 -14.13 -0.41
CA MET A 311 -1.95 -14.44 -1.39
C MET A 311 -1.55 -13.18 -2.17
N ARG A 312 -2.51 -12.34 -2.57
CA ARG A 312 -2.22 -11.08 -3.29
C ARG A 312 -1.31 -10.16 -2.49
N LEU A 313 -1.62 -9.95 -1.21
CA LEU A 313 -0.81 -9.11 -0.31
C LEU A 313 0.57 -9.72 -0.05
N PHE A 314 0.63 -11.04 0.15
CA PHE A 314 1.89 -11.74 0.35
C PHE A 314 2.80 -11.60 -0.87
N VAL A 315 2.29 -11.95 -2.04
CA VAL A 315 3.05 -11.94 -3.30
C VAL A 315 3.47 -10.53 -3.69
N TYR A 316 2.62 -9.51 -3.52
CA TYR A 316 3.02 -8.12 -3.72
C TYR A 316 4.23 -7.75 -2.85
N ASN A 317 4.19 -8.04 -1.54
CA ASN A 317 5.30 -7.72 -0.65
C ASN A 317 6.57 -8.53 -0.96
N ASP A 318 6.44 -9.80 -1.33
CA ASP A 318 7.58 -10.63 -1.73
C ASP A 318 8.23 -10.12 -3.03
N LEU A 319 7.41 -9.68 -3.99
CA LEU A 319 7.91 -9.02 -5.21
C LEU A 319 8.67 -7.74 -4.88
N MET A 320 8.13 -6.86 -4.04
CA MET A 320 8.81 -5.62 -3.65
C MET A 320 10.14 -5.90 -2.95
N ARG A 321 10.19 -6.92 -2.08
CA ARG A 321 11.42 -7.39 -1.42
C ARG A 321 12.45 -7.91 -2.42
N ARG A 322 12.04 -8.67 -3.45
CA ARG A 322 12.92 -9.22 -4.48
C ARG A 322 13.42 -8.17 -5.46
N VAL A 323 12.59 -7.18 -5.80
CA VAL A 323 12.98 -6.03 -6.64
C VAL A 323 13.97 -5.16 -5.88
N GLY A 324 13.67 -4.87 -4.61
CA GLY A 324 14.50 -4.18 -3.61
C GLY A 324 15.80 -3.55 -4.10
N ARG A 325 16.91 -4.23 -3.81
CA ARG A 325 18.29 -3.79 -4.09
C ARG A 325 18.61 -3.55 -5.56
N SER A 326 17.81 -4.07 -6.48
CA SER A 326 17.98 -3.94 -7.93
C SER A 326 16.84 -3.17 -8.57
N TYR A 327 16.24 -2.22 -7.83
CA TYR A 327 15.08 -1.45 -8.29
C TYR A 327 15.33 -0.70 -9.62
N TYR A 328 16.51 -0.11 -9.79
CA TYR A 328 16.85 0.59 -11.04
C TYR A 328 17.24 -0.37 -12.18
N ASP A 329 17.45 -1.65 -11.89
CA ASP A 329 17.71 -2.73 -12.86
C ASP A 329 16.53 -3.71 -12.98
N LYS A 330 15.33 -3.31 -12.55
CA LYS A 330 14.13 -4.14 -12.43
C LYS A 330 13.72 -4.82 -13.73
N GLU A 331 14.03 -4.23 -14.88
CA GLU A 331 13.77 -4.80 -16.21
C GLU A 331 14.53 -6.12 -16.43
N GLN A 332 15.70 -6.28 -15.81
CA GLN A 332 16.49 -7.52 -15.85
C GLN A 332 15.87 -8.61 -14.96
N LEU A 333 15.14 -8.22 -13.91
CA LEU A 333 14.43 -9.13 -13.01
C LEU A 333 13.08 -9.58 -13.55
N ALA A 334 12.47 -8.79 -14.44
CA ALA A 334 11.12 -9.03 -14.96
C ALA A 334 10.89 -10.47 -15.47
N PRO A 335 11.80 -11.12 -16.23
CA PRO A 335 11.61 -12.50 -16.67
C PRO A 335 11.44 -13.52 -15.55
N GLN A 336 11.99 -13.26 -14.36
CA GLN A 336 11.94 -14.16 -13.21
C GLN A 336 10.75 -13.88 -12.29
N LEU A 337 10.26 -12.64 -12.28
CA LEU A 337 9.27 -12.16 -11.32
C LEU A 337 7.87 -11.97 -11.92
N VAL A 338 7.75 -11.85 -13.25
CA VAL A 338 6.46 -11.62 -13.90
C VAL A 338 5.49 -12.79 -13.74
N GLU A 339 5.98 -14.03 -13.71
CA GLU A 339 5.15 -15.23 -13.51
C GLU A 339 4.48 -15.21 -12.13
N MET A 340 5.24 -14.85 -11.10
CA MET A 340 4.73 -14.68 -9.73
C MET A 340 3.67 -13.58 -9.65
N ALA A 341 3.91 -12.43 -10.31
CA ALA A 341 2.94 -11.35 -10.38
C ALA A 341 1.66 -11.76 -11.14
N ALA A 342 1.80 -12.53 -12.22
CA ALA A 342 0.70 -13.03 -13.04
C ALA A 342 -0.14 -14.08 -12.29
N GLU A 343 0.49 -14.98 -11.54
CA GLU A 343 -0.17 -16.01 -10.73
C GLU A 343 -1.06 -15.38 -9.65
N ALA A 344 -0.51 -14.46 -8.86
CA ALA A 344 -1.28 -13.74 -7.84
C ALA A 344 -2.19 -12.64 -8.43
N TYR A 345 -2.05 -12.36 -9.73
CA TYR A 345 -2.79 -11.32 -10.43
C TYR A 345 -2.63 -9.96 -9.73
N VAL A 346 -1.37 -9.57 -9.52
CA VAL A 346 -0.96 -8.33 -8.84
C VAL A 346 -0.10 -7.45 -9.74
N LEU A 347 -0.23 -6.15 -9.52
CA LEU A 347 0.53 -5.10 -10.20
C LEU A 347 1.76 -4.75 -9.36
N SER A 348 2.93 -4.63 -10.00
CA SER A 348 4.21 -4.35 -9.33
C SER A 348 5.14 -3.56 -10.26
N PRO A 349 6.35 -3.14 -9.81
CA PRO A 349 7.33 -2.45 -10.67
C PRO A 349 7.74 -3.25 -11.92
N VAL A 350 7.55 -4.57 -11.93
CA VAL A 350 7.93 -5.47 -13.03
C VAL A 350 6.73 -6.01 -13.81
N SER A 351 5.51 -5.57 -13.49
CA SER A 351 4.28 -6.03 -14.16
C SER A 351 3.35 -4.87 -14.50
N SER A 352 2.46 -5.08 -15.47
CA SER A 352 1.42 -4.12 -15.85
C SER A 352 0.15 -4.86 -16.24
N LEU A 353 -1.01 -4.23 -16.06
CA LEU A 353 -2.29 -4.83 -16.44
C LEU A 353 -2.84 -4.16 -17.70
N ILE A 354 -3.12 -4.97 -18.71
CA ILE A 354 -3.73 -4.54 -19.97
C ILE A 354 -5.14 -5.13 -20.03
N VAL A 355 -6.10 -4.23 -20.25
CA VAL A 355 -7.50 -4.58 -20.50
C VAL A 355 -7.81 -4.14 -21.92
N LEU A 356 -8.20 -5.09 -22.77
CA LEU A 356 -8.68 -4.84 -24.13
C LEU A 356 -10.19 -5.08 -24.20
N GLU A 357 -10.86 -4.50 -25.20
CA GLU A 357 -12.32 -4.51 -25.32
C GLU A 357 -12.86 -5.90 -25.69
N THR A 358 -12.15 -6.64 -26.54
CA THR A 358 -12.63 -7.93 -27.08
C THR A 358 -11.57 -9.02 -27.03
N GLN A 359 -11.98 -10.29 -26.99
CA GLN A 359 -11.06 -11.43 -27.12
C GLN A 359 -10.32 -11.41 -28.46
N GLU A 360 -10.97 -10.92 -29.54
CA GLU A 360 -10.31 -10.75 -30.84
C GLU A 360 -9.13 -9.78 -30.77
N ASP A 361 -9.20 -8.74 -29.93
CA ASP A 361 -8.06 -7.85 -29.70
C ASP A 361 -6.93 -8.56 -28.96
N TYR A 362 -7.24 -9.38 -27.94
CA TYR A 362 -6.24 -10.20 -27.26
C TYR A 362 -5.54 -11.15 -28.23
N ASP A 363 -6.31 -11.86 -29.05
CA ASP A 363 -5.79 -12.79 -30.05
C ASP A 363 -4.97 -12.06 -31.13
N ARG A 364 -5.37 -10.84 -31.52
CA ARG A 364 -4.63 -10.00 -32.48
C ARG A 364 -3.24 -9.60 -31.96
N PHE A 365 -3.09 -9.45 -30.65
CA PHE A 365 -1.84 -9.06 -30.00
C PHE A 365 -1.07 -10.24 -29.40
N ASP A 366 -1.52 -11.48 -29.65
CA ASP A 366 -0.89 -12.71 -29.12
C ASP A 366 -0.79 -12.70 -27.59
N ILE A 367 -1.84 -12.19 -26.92
CA ILE A 367 -1.91 -12.10 -25.45
C ILE A 367 -2.75 -13.25 -24.92
N ASP A 368 -2.07 -14.28 -24.43
CA ASP A 368 -2.72 -15.44 -23.83
C ASP A 368 -3.20 -15.18 -22.40
N LYS A 369 -4.35 -15.78 -22.03
CA LYS A 369 -4.80 -15.83 -20.65
C LYS A 369 -3.89 -16.74 -19.83
N SER A 370 -3.45 -16.27 -18.66
CA SER A 370 -2.73 -17.13 -17.70
C SER A 370 -3.61 -18.31 -17.28
N ARG A 371 -3.06 -19.52 -17.35
CA ARG A 371 -3.83 -20.75 -17.12
C ARG A 371 -4.00 -21.09 -15.64
N ASN A 372 -3.16 -20.55 -14.75
CA ASN A 372 -3.15 -20.80 -13.32
C ASN A 372 -2.92 -19.49 -12.56
N SER A 373 -3.97 -18.66 -12.42
CA SER A 373 -3.91 -17.44 -11.63
C SER A 373 -5.17 -17.24 -10.80
N LEU A 374 -5.11 -16.34 -9.82
CA LEU A 374 -6.28 -15.94 -9.02
C LEU A 374 -7.37 -15.21 -9.82
N GLU A 375 -7.10 -14.86 -11.09
CA GLU A 375 -7.95 -14.03 -11.93
C GLU A 375 -8.42 -12.73 -11.23
N ASN A 376 -9.52 -12.13 -11.70
CA ASN A 376 -10.11 -10.98 -11.04
C ASN A 376 -10.81 -11.40 -9.73
N ALA A 377 -10.55 -10.68 -8.63
CA ALA A 377 -11.29 -10.89 -7.38
C ALA A 377 -12.79 -10.64 -7.60
N SER A 378 -13.63 -11.63 -7.26
CA SER A 378 -15.08 -11.53 -7.37
C SER A 378 -15.73 -11.51 -5.99
N ILE A 379 -16.53 -10.48 -5.69
CA ILE A 379 -17.46 -10.51 -4.57
C ILE A 379 -18.64 -11.38 -5.01
N THR A 380 -18.76 -12.60 -4.48
CA THR A 380 -19.86 -13.53 -4.80
C THR A 380 -21.17 -13.18 -4.07
N LEU A 381 -21.43 -11.89 -3.80
CA LEU A 381 -22.66 -11.39 -3.19
C LEU A 381 -23.49 -10.62 -4.20
N SER A 382 -24.70 -11.15 -4.42
CA SER A 382 -25.73 -10.76 -5.38
C SER A 382 -26.29 -9.34 -5.14
N GLY A 383 -25.54 -8.32 -5.56
CA GLY A 383 -25.96 -6.93 -5.47
C GLY A 383 -25.36 -6.01 -6.52
N SER A 384 -24.68 -6.52 -7.56
CA SER A 384 -24.37 -5.73 -8.75
C SER A 384 -25.69 -5.26 -9.39
N VAL A 385 -25.77 -3.97 -9.70
CA VAL A 385 -26.79 -3.48 -10.64
C VAL A 385 -26.61 -4.32 -11.90
N PRO A 386 -27.64 -5.07 -12.36
CA PRO A 386 -27.48 -5.93 -13.52
C PRO A 386 -26.97 -5.11 -14.70
N GLU A 387 -26.09 -5.69 -15.51
CA GLU A 387 -25.69 -5.02 -16.74
C GLU A 387 -26.90 -4.84 -17.67
N PRO A 388 -26.90 -3.88 -18.63
CA PRO A 388 -28.05 -3.64 -19.50
C PRO A 388 -28.58 -4.90 -20.21
N HIS A 389 -27.69 -5.85 -20.51
CA HIS A 389 -28.05 -7.12 -21.12
C HIS A 389 -28.68 -8.11 -20.12
N GLU A 390 -28.29 -8.08 -18.85
CA GLU A 390 -28.91 -8.85 -17.77
C GLU A 390 -30.32 -8.31 -17.46
N TRP A 391 -30.51 -6.99 -17.50
CA TRP A 391 -31.84 -6.38 -17.43
C TRP A 391 -32.74 -6.82 -18.57
N LEU A 392 -32.22 -6.87 -19.80
CA LEU A 392 -32.96 -7.39 -20.96
C LEU A 392 -33.38 -8.85 -20.74
N LEU A 393 -32.49 -9.69 -20.21
CA LEU A 393 -32.74 -11.09 -19.90
C LEU A 393 -33.81 -11.27 -18.82
N ILE A 394 -33.80 -10.44 -17.78
CA ILE A 394 -34.82 -10.40 -16.73
C ILE A 394 -36.18 -10.00 -17.33
N ILE A 395 -36.21 -8.95 -18.15
CA ILE A 395 -37.44 -8.48 -18.82
C ILE A 395 -38.01 -9.56 -19.74
N LEU A 396 -37.17 -10.21 -20.53
CA LEU A 396 -37.57 -11.32 -21.41
C LEU A 396 -38.08 -12.52 -20.61
N SER A 397 -37.44 -12.85 -19.50
CA SER A 397 -37.85 -13.95 -18.63
C SER A 397 -39.21 -13.68 -17.98
N ILE A 398 -39.43 -12.46 -17.49
CA ILE A 398 -40.74 -12.01 -16.95
C ILE A 398 -41.80 -12.01 -18.05
N GLY A 399 -41.45 -11.50 -19.25
CA GLY A 399 -42.34 -11.51 -20.42
C GLY A 399 -42.76 -12.91 -20.85
N PHE A 400 -41.82 -13.86 -20.84
CA PHE A 400 -42.09 -15.26 -21.14
C PHE A 400 -42.93 -15.95 -20.07
N ALA A 401 -42.63 -15.70 -18.78
CA ALA A 401 -43.44 -16.21 -17.67
C ALA A 401 -44.87 -15.66 -17.69
N ALA A 402 -45.03 -14.35 -17.95
CA ALA A 402 -46.33 -13.73 -18.13
C ALA A 402 -47.07 -14.33 -19.34
N TRP A 403 -46.39 -14.51 -20.47
CA TRP A 403 -46.98 -15.16 -21.63
C TRP A 403 -47.49 -16.57 -21.29
N LEU A 404 -46.70 -17.41 -20.61
CA LEU A 404 -47.13 -18.75 -20.20
C LEU A 404 -48.34 -18.72 -19.26
N LEU A 405 -48.38 -17.80 -18.30
CA LEU A 405 -49.48 -17.68 -17.34
C LEU A 405 -50.77 -17.14 -17.95
N PHE A 406 -50.67 -16.30 -18.98
CA PHE A 406 -51.83 -15.69 -19.65
C PHE A 406 -52.18 -16.34 -21.00
N LYS A 407 -51.39 -17.30 -21.48
CA LYS A 407 -51.59 -17.99 -22.77
C LYS A 407 -52.98 -18.61 -22.88
N ASP A 408 -53.47 -19.25 -21.81
CA ASP A 408 -54.80 -19.90 -21.80
C ASP A 408 -55.97 -18.90 -21.79
N ARG A 409 -55.72 -17.64 -21.42
CA ARG A 409 -56.70 -16.55 -21.56
C ARG A 409 -56.68 -15.92 -22.95
N PHE A 410 -55.53 -15.91 -23.62
CA PHE A 410 -55.40 -15.40 -24.99
C PHE A 410 -55.85 -16.40 -26.07
N THR A 411 -55.80 -17.70 -25.82
CA THR A 411 -56.26 -18.74 -26.76
C THR A 411 -57.76 -19.05 -26.66
N ARG A 412 -58.49 -18.39 -25.76
CA ARG A 412 -59.96 -18.50 -25.62
C ARG A 412 -60.73 -17.21 -25.97
N ALA A 413 -60.13 -16.34 -26.78
CA ALA A 413 -60.82 -15.21 -27.43
C ALA A 413 -61.08 -15.51 -28.90
#